data_AF-A0A7K3XGG6-F1
#
_entry.id   AF-A0A7K3XGG6-F1
#
_cell.length_a   1.000
_cell.length_b   1.000
_cell.length_c   1.000
_cell.angle_alpha   90.00
_cell.angle_beta   90.00
_cell.angle_gamma   90.00
#
_symmetry.space_group_name_H-M   'P 1'
#
loop_
_entity.id
_entity.type
_entity.pdbx_description
1 polymer ?
#
loop_
_entity_poly.entity_id
_entity_poly.type
_entity_poly.pdbx_seq_one_letter_code
_entity_poly.pdbx_strand_id
1 'polypeptide(L)' 'MPIALARSRLRDIEYFKNFEIRLNTITWDNEVDFAPEFLLELGSKQTAITKSYV' A
#
# COMPACT_ATOMS: atom_id res chain seq x y z
N MET A 1 10.46 -21.52 0.39
CA MET A 1 9.34 -20.80 1.06
C MET A 1 9.76 -19.34 1.26
N PRO A 2 9.28 -18.36 0.48
CA PRO A 2 9.69 -16.96 0.70
C PRO A 2 8.55 -15.94 0.77
N ILE A 3 7.37 -16.28 1.30
CA ILE A 3 6.30 -15.26 1.48
C ILE A 3 6.67 -14.25 2.59
N ALA A 4 7.55 -14.62 3.53
CA ALA A 4 7.93 -13.77 4.66
C ALA A 4 8.91 -12.64 4.32
N LEU A 5 9.69 -12.75 3.22
CA LEU A 5 10.72 -11.76 2.87
C LEU A 5 10.13 -10.54 2.15
N ALA A 6 8.99 -10.69 1.47
CA ALA A 6 8.35 -9.60 0.74
C ALA A 6 7.81 -8.50 1.67
N ARG A 7 7.25 -8.87 2.83
CA ARG A 7 6.68 -7.90 3.81
C ARG A 7 7.73 -7.09 4.56
N SER A 8 8.98 -7.57 4.66
CA SER A 8 10.02 -6.86 5.42
C SER A 8 10.55 -5.62 4.69
N ARG A 9 10.53 -5.61 3.36
CA ARG A 9 11.06 -4.50 2.55
C ARG A 9 10.15 -3.28 2.52
N LEU A 10 8.82 -3.45 2.61
CA LEU A 10 7.88 -2.33 2.70
C LEU A 10 7.95 -1.57 4.04
N ARG A 11 8.71 -2.07 5.02
CA ARG A 11 9.01 -1.33 6.26
C ARG A 11 10.14 -0.31 6.06
N ASP A 12 10.92 -0.45 5.00
CA ASP A 12 11.90 0.56 4.61
C ASP A 12 11.17 1.68 3.87
N ILE A 13 11.28 2.90 4.40
CA ILE A 13 10.60 4.08 3.87
C ILE A 13 11.11 4.42 2.46
N GLU A 14 12.41 4.26 2.22
CA GLU A 14 12.99 4.60 0.92
C GLU A 14 12.56 3.58 -0.14
N TYR A 15 12.45 2.31 0.23
CA TYR A 15 11.84 1.30 -0.64
C TYR A 15 10.35 1.55 -0.88
N PHE A 16 9.60 1.88 0.19
CA PHE A 16 8.16 2.11 0.10
C PHE A 16 7.81 3.27 -0.83
N LYS A 17 8.60 4.35 -0.85
CA LYS A 17 8.39 5.51 -1.74
C LYS A 17 8.62 5.18 -3.22
N ASN A 18 9.40 4.15 -3.53
CA ASN A 18 9.74 3.74 -4.90
C ASN A 18 8.69 2.79 -5.49
N PHE A 19 7.42 3.19 -5.45
CA PHE A 19 6.33 2.44 -6.08
C PHE A 19 6.05 2.95 -7.50
N GLU A 20 5.50 2.07 -8.33
CA GLU A 20 5.01 2.42 -9.66
C GLU A 20 3.51 2.14 -9.75
N ILE A 21 2.82 2.85 -10.65
CA ILE A 21 1.41 2.60 -10.94
C ILE A 21 1.33 1.87 -12.27
N ARG A 22 0.89 0.62 -12.26
CA ARG A 22 0.71 -0.21 -13.45
C ARG A 22 -0.73 -0.71 -13.49
N LEU A 23 -1.44 -0.43 -14.59
CA LEU A 23 -2.84 -0.86 -14.77
C LEU A 23 -3.76 -0.50 -13.59
N ASN A 24 -3.60 0.71 -13.03
CA ASN A 24 -4.35 1.21 -11.87
C ASN A 24 -4.06 0.49 -10.55
N THR A 25 -3.03 -0.35 -10.51
CA THR A 25 -2.52 -1.04 -9.32
C THR A 25 -1.19 -0.40 -8.92
N ILE A 26 -0.98 -0.20 -7.62
CA ILE A 26 0.32 0.24 -7.11
C ILE A 26 1.20 -1.01 -6.96
N THR A 27 2.35 -1.04 -7.62
CA THR A 27 3.23 -2.21 -7.68
C THR A 27 4.63 -1.85 -7.18
N TRP A 28 5.25 -2.76 -6.43
CA TRP A 28 6.68 -2.71 -6.09
C TRP A 28 7.42 -3.90 -6.75
N ASP A 29 8.72 -3.75 -6.95
CA ASP A 29 9.60 -4.75 -7.58
C ASP A 29 9.76 -6.07 -6.76
N ASN A 30 8.98 -6.25 -5.68
CA ASN A 30 9.00 -7.45 -4.83
C ASN A 30 7.71 -8.28 -4.92
N GLU A 31 6.98 -8.19 -6.03
CA GLU A 31 5.70 -8.91 -6.24
C GLU A 31 4.61 -8.54 -5.22
N VAL A 32 4.78 -7.43 -4.48
CA VAL A 32 3.73 -6.90 -3.61
C VAL A 32 3.02 -5.79 -4.36
N ASP A 33 1.75 -6.04 -4.63
CA ASP A 33 0.87 -5.12 -5.32
C ASP A 33 -0.29 -4.72 -4.40
N PHE A 34 -0.62 -3.43 -4.40
CA PHE A 34 -1.84 -2.90 -3.81
C PHE A 34 -2.85 -2.57 -4.90
N ALA A 35 -3.93 -3.33 -4.90
CA ALA A 35 -5.04 -3.14 -5.81
C ALA A 35 -5.85 -1.86 -5.46
N PRO A 36 -6.50 -1.22 -6.44
CA PRO A 36 -7.21 0.04 -6.24
C PRO A 36 -8.35 -0.04 -5.21
N GLU A 37 -9.02 -1.18 -5.10
CA GLU A 37 -10.09 -1.42 -4.11
C GLU A 37 -9.57 -1.41 -2.67
N PHE A 38 -8.37 -1.94 -2.45
CA PHE A 38 -7.72 -1.91 -1.13
C PHE A 38 -7.39 -0.47 -0.73
N LEU A 39 -6.90 0.33 -1.68
CA LEU A 39 -6.62 1.76 -1.45
C LEU A 39 -7.91 2.55 -1.18
N LEU A 40 -9.00 2.24 -1.88
CA LEU A 40 -10.31 2.86 -1.66
C LEU A 40 -10.84 2.59 -0.25
N GLU A 41 -10.73 1.35 0.23
CA GLU A 41 -11.14 0.98 1.58
C GLU A 41 -10.32 1.75 2.64
N LEU A 42 -8.99 1.82 2.45
CA LEU A 42 -8.09 2.57 3.35
C LEU A 42 -8.44 4.06 3.38
N GLY A 43 -8.64 4.70 2.22
CA GLY A 43 -9.01 6.11 2.13
C GLY A 43 -10.37 6.41 2.79
N SER A 44 -11.32 5.49 2.65
CA SER A 44 -12.65 5.60 3.27
C SER A 44 -12.56 5.50 4.81
N LYS A 45 -11.74 4.57 5.33
CA LYS A 45 -11.48 4.45 6.78
C LYS A 45 -10.73 5.66 7.34
N GLN A 46 -9.74 6.19 6.62
CA GLN A 46 -9.00 7.39 7.03
C GLN A 46 -9.93 8.60 7.15
N THR A 47 -10.83 8.79 6.17
CA THR A 47 -11.80 9.90 6.18
C THR A 47 -12.78 9.79 7.35
N ALA A 48 -13.18 8.59 7.73
CA ALA A 48 -14.06 8.36 8.89
C ALA A 48 -13.39 8.74 10.22
N ILE A 49 -12.08 8.48 10.36
CA ILE A 49 -11.32 8.88 11.55
C ILE A 49 -11.18 10.41 11.61
N THR A 50 -10.85 11.06 10.50
CA THR A 50 -10.67 12.53 10.49
C THR A 50 -11.99 13.27 10.72
N LYS A 51 -13.13 12.77 10.21
CA LYS A 51 -14.46 13.33 10.45
C LYS A 51 -14.96 13.19 11.89
N SER A 52 -14.39 12.29 12.69
CA SER A 52 -14.74 12.15 14.12
C SER A 52 -14.08 13.21 15.01
N TYR A 53 -13.11 13.95 14.48
CA TYR A 53 -12.33 14.96 15.21
C TYR A 53 -12.57 16.39 14.74
N VAL A 54 -13.44 16.60 13.72
CA VAL A 54 -13.89 17.93 13.27
C VAL A 54 -15.36 18.17 13.62
#